data_AF-A0AAV2YX49-F1
#
_entry.id   AF-A0AAV2YX49-F1
#
_cell.length_a   1.000
_cell.length_b   1.000
_cell.length_c   1.000
_cell.angle_alpha   90.00
_cell.angle_beta   90.00
_cell.angle_gamma   90.00
#
_symmetry.space_group_name_H-M   'P 1'
#
loop_
_entity.id
_entity.type
_entity.pdbx_description
1 polymer ?
#
loop_
_entity_poly.entity_id
_entity_poly.type
_entity_poly.pdbx_seq_one_letter_code
_entity_poly.pdbx_strand_id
1 'polypeptide(L)' 'NDELEKTRYRLTVSELTVLTAKLGLPAVVFSPEGDRVLRCEAFAICCRHLIEPARWRSIESEFNRSKDP' A
#
# COMPACT_ATOMS: atom_id res chain seq x y z
N ASN A 1 -23.93 3.17 -10.62
CA ASN A 1 -23.07 4.38 -10.62
C ASN A 1 -21.64 4.06 -10.14
N ASP A 2 -21.31 2.79 -9.95
CA ASP A 2 -20.07 2.29 -9.33
C ASP A 2 -18.77 2.63 -10.07
N GLU A 3 -18.80 2.72 -11.40
CA GLU A 3 -17.59 3.02 -12.20
C GLU A 3 -17.04 4.43 -11.92
N LEU A 4 -17.93 5.36 -11.56
CA LEU A 4 -17.59 6.73 -11.17
C LEU A 4 -17.08 6.82 -9.72
N GLU A 5 -17.46 5.88 -8.86
CA GLU A 5 -16.97 5.79 -7.49
C GLU A 5 -15.58 5.13 -7.44
N LYS A 6 -15.31 4.14 -8.30
CA LYS A 6 -13.99 3.51 -8.43
C LYS A 6 -12.90 4.49 -8.86
N THR A 7 -13.25 5.55 -9.59
CA THR A 7 -12.28 6.57 -10.02
C THR A 7 -12.06 7.68 -8.98
N ARG A 8 -12.99 7.89 -8.04
CA ARG A 8 -12.93 9.03 -7.09
C ARG A 8 -11.78 8.99 -6.08
N TYR A 9 -11.19 7.82 -5.86
CA TYR A 9 -10.16 7.64 -4.83
C TYR A 9 -8.86 7.02 -5.38
N ARG A 10 -8.54 7.28 -6.65
CA ARG A 10 -7.24 6.92 -7.23
C ARG A 10 -6.22 8.02 -6.92
N LEU A 11 -5.49 7.86 -5.82
CA LEU A 11 -4.37 8.72 -5.49
C LEU A 11 -3.12 8.31 -6.28
N THR A 12 -2.37 9.29 -6.77
CA THR A 12 -1.00 9.10 -7.25
C THR A 12 -0.06 8.78 -6.07
N VAL A 13 1.12 8.23 -6.36
CA VAL A 13 2.14 7.95 -5.33
C VAL A 13 2.54 9.22 -4.56
N SER A 14 2.62 10.36 -5.24
CA SER A 14 2.93 11.66 -4.62
C SER A 14 1.82 12.10 -3.66
N GLU A 15 0.57 11.99 -4.06
CA GLU A 15 -0.58 12.33 -3.19
C GLU A 15 -0.67 11.38 -1.99
N LEU A 16 -0.40 10.09 -2.20
CA LEU A 16 -0.34 9.11 -1.12
C LEU A 16 0.78 9.41 -0.13
N THR A 17 1.93 9.88 -0.62
CA THR A 17 3.05 10.30 0.24
C THR A 17 2.67 11.49 1.11
N VAL A 18 1.99 12.49 0.54
CA VAL A 18 1.48 13.64 1.31
C VAL A 18 0.43 13.21 2.33
N LEU A 19 -0.50 12.33 1.94
CA LEU A 19 -1.54 11.83 2.82
C LEU A 19 -0.96 11.07 4.02
N THR A 20 -0.07 10.13 3.75
CA THR A 20 0.58 9.33 4.80
C THR A 20 1.48 10.17 5.70
N ALA A 21 2.07 11.26 5.19
CA ALA A 21 2.74 12.29 5.99
C ALA A 21 1.77 13.01 6.94
N LYS A 22 0.64 13.50 6.42
CA LYS A 22 -0.39 14.20 7.21
C LYS A 22 -1.05 13.33 8.27
N LEU A 23 -1.21 12.04 7.99
CA LEU A 23 -1.74 11.06 8.95
C LEU A 23 -0.74 10.72 10.08
N GLY A 24 0.48 11.26 10.04
CA GLY A 24 1.48 11.02 11.08
C GLY A 24 1.97 9.58 11.14
N LEU A 25 1.86 8.83 10.03
CA LEU A 25 2.37 7.44 9.98
C LEU A 25 3.90 7.43 10.21
N PRO A 26 4.52 6.29 10.55
CA PRO A 26 5.97 6.14 10.56
C PRO A 26 6.57 6.27 9.16
N ALA A 27 7.80 6.78 8.99
CA ALA A 27 8.44 6.89 7.66
C ALA A 27 8.69 5.53 6.99
N VAL A 28 8.95 4.54 7.84
CA VAL A 28 9.30 3.19 7.50
C VAL A 28 8.55 2.28 8.47
N VAL A 29 8.07 1.15 7.97
CA VAL A 29 7.47 0.08 8.76
C VAL A 29 8.25 -1.20 8.44
N PHE A 30 8.43 -2.07 9.43
CA PHE A 30 9.03 -3.38 9.22
C PHE A 30 7.94 -4.45 9.16
N SER A 31 8.02 -5.35 8.18
CA SER A 31 7.14 -6.51 8.15
C SER A 31 7.51 -7.49 9.29
N PRO A 32 6.62 -8.44 9.64
CA PRO A 32 6.97 -9.53 10.57
C PRO A 32 8.20 -10.32 10.14
N GLU A 33 8.45 -10.42 8.83
CA GLU A 33 9.61 -11.08 8.24
C GLU A 33 10.89 -10.23 8.30
N GLY A 34 10.80 -8.98 8.76
CA GLY A 34 11.92 -8.05 8.90
C GLY A 34 12.14 -7.15 7.68
N ASP A 35 11.26 -7.19 6.68
CA ASP A 35 11.41 -6.38 5.48
C ASP A 35 11.17 -4.91 5.78
N ARG A 36 12.06 -4.06 5.26
CA ARG A 36 11.92 -2.60 5.36
C ARG A 36 10.95 -2.09 4.29
N VAL A 37 9.80 -1.59 4.71
CA VAL A 37 8.73 -1.10 3.82
C VAL A 37 8.54 0.40 3.99
N LEU A 38 8.42 1.14 2.89
CA LEU A 38 8.16 2.57 2.93
C LEU A 38 6.71 2.85 3.34
N ARG A 39 6.46 3.98 4.02
CA ARG A 39 5.10 4.29 4.51
C ARG A 39 4.02 4.28 3.44
N CYS A 40 4.31 4.79 2.25
CA CYS A 40 3.36 4.92 1.17
C CYS A 40 2.98 3.54 0.63
N GLU A 41 3.97 2.65 0.55
CA GLU A 41 3.83 1.26 0.14
C GLU A 41 2.98 0.48 1.15
N ALA A 42 3.35 0.54 2.44
CA ALA A 42 2.60 -0.11 3.52
C ALA A 42 1.15 0.37 3.57
N PHE A 43 0.92 1.67 3.41
CA PHE A 43 -0.43 2.23 3.43
C PHE A 43 -1.25 1.82 2.19
N ALA A 44 -0.64 1.77 1.00
CA ALA A 44 -1.30 1.27 -0.21
C ALA A 44 -1.77 -0.19 -0.06
N ILE A 45 -0.94 -1.04 0.57
CA ILE A 45 -1.27 -2.44 0.89
C ILE A 45 -2.51 -2.49 1.79
N CYS A 46 -2.50 -1.73 2.89
CA CYS A 46 -3.63 -1.68 3.81
C CYS A 46 -4.92 -1.20 3.12
N CYS A 47 -4.86 -0.15 2.30
CA CYS A 47 -6.02 0.32 1.54
C CYS A 47 -6.55 -0.75 0.57
N ARG A 48 -5.66 -1.47 -0.11
CA ARG A 48 -6.04 -2.58 -1.01
C ARG A 48 -6.72 -3.71 -0.24
N HIS A 49 -6.21 -4.06 0.94
CA HIS A 49 -6.81 -5.08 1.81
C HIS A 49 -8.19 -4.69 2.34
N LEU A 50 -8.41 -3.42 2.68
CA LEU A 50 -9.72 -2.96 3.13
C LEU A 50 -10.78 -3.05 2.02
N ILE A 51 -10.36 -2.97 0.75
CA ILE A 51 -11.25 -3.09 -0.42
C ILE A 51 -11.43 -4.56 -0.83
N GLU A 52 -10.39 -5.39 -0.73
CA GLU A 52 -10.40 -6.82 -1.10
C GLU A 52 -9.93 -7.73 0.06
N PRO A 53 -10.71 -7.89 1.14
CA PRO A 53 -10.28 -8.62 2.34
C PRO A 53 -9.96 -10.10 2.11
N ALA A 54 -10.41 -10.70 1.00
CA ALA A 54 -10.22 -12.12 0.67
C ALA A 54 -8.91 -12.45 -0.09
N ARG A 55 -8.07 -11.45 -0.44
CA ARG A 55 -6.88 -11.64 -1.30
C ARG A 55 -5.57 -11.29 -0.59
N TRP A 56 -5.28 -11.98 0.50
CA TRP A 56 -3.96 -11.89 1.12
C TRP A 56 -2.92 -12.62 0.26
N ARG A 57 -2.15 -11.87 -0.54
CA ARG A 57 -0.88 -12.37 -1.09
C ARG A 57 0.28 -11.75 -0.30
N SER A 58 1.42 -12.44 -0.28
CA SER A 58 2.63 -11.93 0.40
C SER A 58 3.07 -10.58 -0.20
N ILE A 59 3.77 -9.75 0.58
CA ILE A 59 4.30 -8.45 0.13
C ILE A 59 5.11 -8.60 -1.17
N GLU A 60 5.89 -9.67 -1.29
CA GLU A 60 6.65 -10.03 -2.51
C GLU A 60 5.74 -10.13 -3.75
N SER A 61 4.58 -10.78 -3.62
CA SER A 61 3.61 -10.94 -4.70
C SER A 61 2.87 -9.65 -5.03
N GLU A 62 2.71 -8.73 -4.08
CA GLU A 62 1.97 -7.48 -4.28
C GLU A 62 2.80 -6.38 -4.96
N PHE A 63 4.13 -6.44 -4.84
CA PHE A 63 5.06 -5.46 -5.42
C PHE A 63 5.96 -5.99 -6.52
N ASN A 64 5.77 -7.24 -6.96
CA ASN A 64 6.66 -7.89 -7.93
C ASN A 64 8.14 -7.71 -7.53
N ARG A 65 8.44 -7.78 -6.22
CA ARG A 65 9.83 -7.79 -5.77
C ARG A 65 10.36 -9.18 -6.06
N SER A 66 10.93 -9.35 -7.26
CA SER A 66 11.68 -10.52 -7.64
C SER A 66 12.80 -10.72 -6.63
N LYS A 67 12.83 -11.86 -5.94
CA LYS A 67 14.08 -12.40 -5.41
C LYS A 67 14.92 -12.81 -6.61
N ASP A 68 15.66 -11.87 -7.19
CA ASP A 68 16.86 -12.25 -7.92
C ASP A 68 18.00 -12.44 -6.88
N PRO A 69 18.79 -13.51 -6.98
CA PRO A 69 19.85 -13.86 -6.04
C PRO A 69 21.06 -12.91 -6.06
#